data_AF-A0A075AUN5-F1
#
_entry.id   AF-A0A075AUN5-F1
#
_cell.length_a   1.000
_cell.length_b   1.000
_cell.length_c   1.000
_cell.angle_alpha   90.00
_cell.angle_beta   90.00
_cell.angle_gamma   90.00
#
_symmetry.space_group_name_H-M   'P 1'
#
loop_
_entity.id
_entity.type
_entity.pdbx_description
1 polymer ?
#
loop_
_entity_poly.entity_id
_entity_poly.type
_entity_poly.pdbx_seq_one_letter_code
_entity_poly.pdbx_strand_id
1 'polypeptide(L)'
;MLGSTAPNKAHEEYQYLELIKKIVEERNVKDDRTGTGTVSLFGAQMRFSLRDNTLPLLTTKRVFYRGVLEELLWFVKGDTNSNHLKEKNVRIWDGNSSKEYLESIGLGHREEGDLGPVYGFQWRHFGAEYIDYNADYTGKGIDQLQTIIERIKTNPNDRRLIVSAWNPVGKSCDMGLGVPFNIASYSLLTIMIAHVCGLKPGEFIHTLGDAHVYKDHIGPLKIQLDREPRPFPKVSIKPGVKRNNIDEFEFEDFVLEGYNPHGKIQMNIYGDRHNLLSMIADSTPNQVQEVNSLKESYSPLASSLNQPATAFFKSKPQKPLRPRNENLSHDPRVYRGNTYATTVTSQEMKRRAMAHSDIQTELYLEELADKVPEAEVFTQTDDFLDRVPSPFFVPQKSGIDQATQIESGELFDFDLEVEPILEVIVAKTLEQAQMELMEEKELTLLKKHQEEYERKRNIEIAETQRMEAAEARRSEEKKMQQAAEKIAARAFSKSYLHKLMPTVFTSLQNHGFIYDPIEQQVKNQFLPWLTENVKEEIDRERLSRMLIDDIIRQSVVENLNKQNKR
;
A
#
# COMPACT_ATOMS: atom_id res chain seq x y z
N MET A 1 17.99 17.81 56.14
CA MET A 1 17.99 16.56 55.35
C MET A 1 16.82 16.61 54.39
N LEU A 2 17.08 16.47 53.10
CA LEU A 2 16.21 15.87 52.07
C LEU A 2 16.97 16.09 50.75
N GLY A 3 18.00 15.26 50.54
CA GLY A 3 18.69 15.17 49.27
C GLY A 3 17.75 14.51 48.26
N SER A 4 17.29 15.28 47.28
CA SER A 4 16.65 14.76 46.08
C SER A 4 17.69 13.98 45.27
N THR A 5 17.75 12.67 45.47
CA THR A 5 18.48 11.76 44.59
C THR A 5 17.71 11.65 43.28
N ALA A 6 18.14 12.38 42.25
CA ALA A 6 17.76 12.03 40.88
C ALA A 6 18.18 10.56 40.65
N PRO A 7 17.30 9.69 40.11
CA PRO A 7 17.66 8.31 39.84
C PRO A 7 18.83 8.30 38.84
N ASN A 8 19.80 7.44 39.10
CA ASN A 8 21.03 7.29 38.32
C ASN A 8 20.67 6.91 36.87
N LYS A 9 20.50 7.91 35.99
CA LYS A 9 20.13 7.81 34.56
C LYS A 9 21.25 7.22 33.69
N ALA A 10 21.94 6.20 34.18
CA ALA A 10 23.07 5.59 33.47
C ALA A 10 22.65 4.45 32.51
N HIS A 11 21.44 3.89 32.66
CA HIS A 11 21.04 2.72 31.89
C HIS A 11 20.49 3.08 30.50
N GLU A 12 21.06 2.49 29.45
CA GLU A 12 20.72 2.83 28.06
C GLU A 12 19.25 2.51 27.68
N GLU A 13 18.58 1.57 28.38
CA GLU A 13 17.14 1.27 28.20
C GLU A 13 16.22 2.49 28.44
N TYR A 14 16.66 3.49 29.21
CA TYR A 14 15.87 4.71 29.40
C TYR A 14 15.64 5.47 28.08
N GLN A 15 16.50 5.33 27.07
CA GLN A 15 16.27 5.94 25.76
C GLN A 15 14.96 5.44 25.11
N TYR A 16 14.67 4.15 25.26
CA TYR A 16 13.42 3.55 24.76
C TYR A 16 12.21 4.01 25.58
N LEU A 17 12.32 4.04 26.91
CA LEU A 17 11.24 4.45 27.81
C LEU A 17 10.90 5.94 27.68
N GLU A 18 11.91 6.80 27.61
CA GLU A 18 11.74 8.24 27.41
C GLU A 18 11.12 8.53 26.05
N LEU A 19 11.47 7.77 25.00
CA LEU A 19 10.85 7.90 23.68
C LEU A 19 9.37 7.50 23.69
N ILE A 20 9.01 6.39 24.35
CA ILE A 20 7.59 6.02 24.53
C ILE A 20 6.85 7.12 25.28
N LYS A 21 7.41 7.59 26.39
CA LYS A 21 6.81 8.64 27.21
C LYS A 21 6.55 9.89 26.36
N LYS A 22 7.55 10.33 25.58
CA LYS A 22 7.44 11.46 24.67
C LYS A 22 6.31 11.28 23.64
N ILE A 23 6.26 10.13 22.97
CA ILE A 23 5.20 9.83 21.97
C ILE A 23 3.81 9.88 22.63
N VAL A 24 3.65 9.26 23.80
CA VAL A 24 2.37 9.20 24.51
C VAL A 24 1.93 10.58 25.03
N GLU A 25 2.88 11.45 25.41
CA GLU A 25 2.61 12.81 25.92
C GLU A 25 2.31 13.81 24.79
N GLU A 26 3.03 13.76 23.67
CA GLU A 26 2.87 14.72 22.56
C GLU A 26 1.59 14.53 21.74
N ARG A 27 0.97 13.34 21.79
CA ARG A 27 -0.38 13.06 21.24
C ARG A 27 -0.61 13.50 19.78
N ASN A 28 0.38 13.37 18.91
CA ASN A 28 0.18 13.47 17.47
C ASN A 28 -0.55 12.22 16.93
N VAL A 29 -1.88 12.23 17.07
CA VAL A 29 -2.76 11.14 16.67
C VAL A 29 -2.84 11.04 15.15
N LYS A 30 -2.68 9.84 14.61
CA LYS A 30 -2.87 9.52 13.19
C LYS A 30 -3.80 8.32 13.03
N ASP A 31 -4.50 8.29 11.91
CA ASP A 31 -5.13 7.07 11.42
C ASP A 31 -4.09 6.22 10.70
N ASP A 32 -4.31 4.90 10.65
CA ASP A 32 -3.36 3.96 10.06
C ASP A 32 -4.09 2.86 9.28
N ARG A 33 -3.36 2.15 8.40
CA ARG A 33 -3.90 1.12 7.50
C ARG A 33 -4.61 -0.04 8.21
N THR A 34 -4.35 -0.24 9.50
CA THR A 34 -4.89 -1.34 10.31
C THR A 34 -6.23 -0.97 10.97
N GLY A 35 -6.59 0.32 11.00
CA GLY A 35 -7.80 0.84 11.63
C GLY A 35 -7.72 0.98 13.15
N THR A 36 -6.55 0.76 13.77
CA THR A 36 -6.36 0.84 15.23
C THR A 36 -6.16 2.30 15.68
N GLY A 37 -5.53 3.12 14.83
CA GLY A 37 -5.01 4.45 15.13
C GLY A 37 -3.70 4.40 15.91
N THR A 38 -2.86 5.40 15.70
CA THR A 38 -1.54 5.52 16.34
C THR A 38 -1.33 6.91 16.92
N VAL A 39 -0.34 7.01 17.81
CA VAL A 39 0.29 8.27 18.20
C VAL A 39 1.74 8.20 17.74
N SER A 40 2.23 9.21 17.02
CA SER A 40 3.51 9.11 16.33
C SER A 40 4.44 10.30 16.59
N LEU A 41 5.74 10.03 16.52
CA LEU A 41 6.80 11.03 16.44
C LEU A 41 7.65 10.72 15.20
N PHE A 42 7.92 11.73 14.39
CA PHE A 42 8.79 11.59 13.24
C PHE A 42 10.24 11.95 13.60
N GLY A 43 11.18 11.08 13.26
CA GLY A 43 12.60 11.28 13.52
C GLY A 43 12.97 11.05 14.98
N ALA A 44 13.45 9.85 15.29
CA ALA A 44 14.01 9.54 16.60
C ALA A 44 15.28 8.71 16.47
N GLN A 45 16.14 8.75 17.48
CA GLN A 45 17.37 7.95 17.51
C GLN A 45 17.60 7.36 18.91
N MET A 46 18.07 6.13 18.95
CA MET A 46 18.56 5.46 20.15
C MET A 46 19.93 4.82 19.87
N ARG A 47 20.78 4.73 20.90
CA ARG A 47 22.15 4.22 20.80
C ARG A 47 22.43 3.22 21.90
N PHE A 48 22.98 2.06 21.57
CA PHE A 48 23.22 0.98 22.52
C PHE A 48 24.64 0.44 22.40
N SER A 49 25.36 0.36 23.51
CA SER A 49 26.69 -0.24 23.56
C SER A 49 26.59 -1.77 23.46
N LEU A 50 27.39 -2.36 22.57
CA LEU A 50 27.54 -3.82 22.43
C LEU A 50 28.85 -4.33 23.03
N ARG A 51 29.62 -3.43 23.65
CA ARG A 51 30.91 -3.76 24.26
C ARG A 51 30.71 -4.72 25.43
N ASP A 52 31.75 -5.48 25.73
CA ASP A 52 31.78 -6.46 26.81
C ASP A 52 30.66 -7.51 26.74
N ASN A 53 30.27 -7.85 25.51
CA ASN A 53 29.22 -8.82 25.18
C ASN A 53 27.82 -8.42 25.70
N THR A 54 27.60 -7.13 25.93
CA THR A 54 26.30 -6.60 26.35
C THR A 54 25.30 -6.72 25.20
N LEU A 55 24.13 -7.30 25.45
CA LEU A 55 23.03 -7.33 24.49
C LEU A 55 21.92 -6.39 25.00
N PRO A 56 21.53 -5.34 24.27
CA PRO A 56 20.43 -4.46 24.64
C PRO A 56 19.06 -5.16 24.46
N LEU A 57 18.85 -6.22 25.21
CA LEU A 57 17.60 -6.96 25.31
C LEU A 57 16.80 -6.37 26.47
N LEU A 58 15.73 -5.64 26.13
CA LEU A 58 14.95 -4.88 27.11
C LEU A 58 14.52 -5.73 28.30
N THR A 59 14.56 -5.11 29.48
CA THR A 59 14.34 -5.78 30.76
C THR A 59 13.05 -5.33 31.43
N THR A 60 12.52 -4.15 31.12
CA THR A 60 11.22 -3.66 31.59
C THR A 60 10.04 -4.49 31.09
N LYS A 61 10.24 -5.29 30.03
CA LYS A 61 9.31 -6.29 29.51
C LYS A 61 10.11 -7.48 28.98
N ARG A 62 9.65 -8.71 29.28
CA ARG A 62 10.25 -9.92 28.70
C ARG A 62 10.11 -9.91 27.18
N VAL A 63 11.25 -9.91 26.48
CA VAL A 63 11.37 -10.01 25.02
C VAL A 63 11.53 -11.49 24.62
N PHE A 64 10.92 -11.89 23.51
CA PHE A 64 10.96 -13.27 23.02
C PHE A 64 12.28 -13.59 22.29
N TYR A 65 13.36 -13.76 23.06
CA TYR A 65 14.72 -13.96 22.53
C TYR A 65 14.85 -15.08 21.49
N ARG A 66 14.19 -16.23 21.70
CA ARG A 66 14.20 -17.33 20.71
C ARG A 66 13.64 -16.87 19.36
N GLY A 67 12.53 -16.13 19.37
CA GLY A 67 11.98 -15.53 18.16
C GLY A 67 12.98 -14.61 17.48
N VAL A 68 13.66 -13.74 18.24
CA VAL A 68 14.65 -12.79 17.70
C VAL A 68 15.79 -13.50 16.98
N LEU A 69 16.40 -14.49 17.64
CA LEU A 69 17.55 -15.17 17.08
C LEU A 69 17.16 -16.06 15.89
N GLU A 70 16.07 -16.82 15.98
CA GLU A 70 15.63 -17.70 14.88
C GLU A 70 15.17 -16.91 13.65
N GLU A 71 14.48 -15.77 13.83
CA GLU A 71 14.14 -14.86 12.73
C GLU A 71 15.40 -14.27 12.08
N LEU A 72 16.38 -13.84 12.88
CA LEU A 72 17.63 -13.33 12.34
C LEU A 72 18.37 -14.37 11.52
N LEU A 73 18.47 -15.61 12.00
CA LEU A 73 19.08 -16.71 11.24
C LEU A 73 18.31 -17.01 9.95
N TRP A 74 16.98 -16.92 9.98
CA TRP A 74 16.12 -17.04 8.81
C TRP A 74 16.37 -15.92 7.78
N PHE A 75 16.51 -14.66 8.23
CA PHE A 75 16.90 -13.55 7.35
C PHE A 75 18.30 -13.71 6.77
N VAL A 76 19.28 -14.12 7.59
CA VAL A 76 20.64 -14.40 7.13
C VAL A 76 20.59 -15.43 6.01
N LYS A 77 19.84 -16.52 6.15
CA LYS A 77 19.71 -17.57 5.12
C LYS A 77 18.99 -17.10 3.83
N GLY A 78 18.44 -15.89 3.79
CA GLY A 78 17.68 -15.40 2.63
C GLY A 78 16.31 -16.06 2.47
N ASP A 79 15.84 -16.75 3.52
CA ASP A 79 14.63 -17.55 3.50
C ASP A 79 13.37 -16.65 3.53
N THR A 80 12.32 -17.12 2.86
CA THR A 80 11.04 -16.41 2.69
C THR A 80 9.82 -17.26 3.04
N ASN A 81 10.05 -18.52 3.45
CA ASN A 81 9.02 -19.43 3.93
C ASN A 81 8.83 -19.28 5.44
N SER A 82 7.71 -18.68 5.88
CA SER A 82 7.43 -18.52 7.31
C SER A 82 7.16 -19.85 8.02
N ASN A 83 6.89 -20.93 7.30
CA ASN A 83 6.65 -22.24 7.91
C ASN A 83 7.90 -22.78 8.63
N HIS A 84 9.10 -22.48 8.16
CA HIS A 84 10.34 -22.87 8.84
C HIS A 84 10.48 -22.20 10.22
N LEU A 85 9.95 -20.99 10.39
CA LEU A 85 9.85 -20.34 11.70
C LEU A 85 8.77 -21.00 12.58
N LYS A 86 7.63 -21.34 11.98
CA LYS A 86 6.50 -22.01 12.66
C LYS A 86 6.91 -23.37 13.21
N GLU A 87 7.68 -24.15 12.46
CA GLU A 87 8.26 -25.44 12.89
C GLU A 87 9.15 -25.30 14.13
N LYS A 88 9.83 -24.15 14.27
CA LYS A 88 10.67 -23.80 15.42
C LYS A 88 9.89 -23.13 16.56
N ASN A 89 8.57 -23.14 16.49
CA ASN A 89 7.63 -22.50 17.41
C ASN A 89 7.76 -20.96 17.47
N VAL A 90 8.08 -20.35 16.33
CA VAL A 90 8.14 -18.89 16.14
C VAL A 90 7.02 -18.47 15.19
N ARG A 91 5.98 -17.83 15.73
CA ARG A 91 4.72 -17.52 15.04
C ARG A 91 4.50 -16.04 14.74
N ILE A 92 5.58 -15.25 14.74
CA ILE A 92 5.49 -13.78 14.60
C ILE A 92 5.04 -13.34 13.21
N TRP A 93 5.18 -14.20 12.20
CA TRP A 93 4.78 -13.94 10.82
C TRP A 93 3.41 -14.56 10.43
N ASP A 94 2.82 -15.42 11.26
CA ASP A 94 1.59 -16.17 10.93
C ASP A 94 0.45 -15.25 10.46
N GLY A 95 0.28 -14.09 11.10
CA GLY A 95 -0.76 -13.13 10.70
C GLY A 95 -0.54 -12.57 9.29
N ASN A 96 0.69 -12.21 8.96
CA ASN A 96 1.06 -11.59 7.69
C ASN A 96 1.33 -12.60 6.56
N SER A 97 1.42 -13.90 6.87
CA SER A 97 1.57 -14.97 5.90
C SER A 97 0.32 -15.85 5.74
N SER A 98 -0.74 -15.57 6.51
CA SER A 98 -2.03 -16.23 6.39
C SER A 98 -2.64 -16.07 4.99
N LYS A 99 -3.36 -17.08 4.53
CA LYS A 99 -3.99 -17.05 3.21
C LYS A 99 -4.96 -15.88 3.09
N GLU A 100 -5.74 -15.64 4.14
CA GLU A 100 -6.71 -14.55 4.22
C GLU A 100 -6.03 -13.18 4.08
N TYR A 101 -4.89 -12.98 4.73
CA TYR A 101 -4.14 -11.73 4.61
C TYR A 101 -3.55 -11.54 3.22
N LEU A 102 -2.92 -12.58 2.65
CA LEU A 102 -2.34 -12.53 1.30
C LEU A 102 -3.41 -12.22 0.25
N GLU A 103 -4.61 -12.80 0.37
CA GLU A 103 -5.75 -12.48 -0.48
C GLU A 103 -6.21 -11.02 -0.31
N SER A 104 -6.25 -10.51 0.92
CA SER A 104 -6.69 -9.14 1.22
C SER A 104 -5.81 -8.06 0.57
N ILE A 105 -4.53 -8.37 0.32
CA ILE A 105 -3.57 -7.46 -0.33
C ILE A 105 -3.31 -7.77 -1.81
N GLY A 106 -4.15 -8.62 -2.43
CA GLY A 106 -4.04 -8.96 -3.85
C GLY A 106 -2.93 -9.95 -4.20
N LEU A 107 -2.34 -10.60 -3.20
CA LEU A 107 -1.29 -11.63 -3.34
C LEU A 107 -1.84 -13.05 -3.18
N GLY A 108 -3.14 -13.27 -3.42
CA GLY A 108 -3.79 -14.58 -3.28
C GLY A 108 -3.23 -15.71 -4.16
N HIS A 109 -2.37 -15.39 -5.13
CA HIS A 109 -1.62 -16.38 -5.92
C HIS A 109 -0.49 -17.06 -5.13
N ARG A 110 -0.04 -16.46 -4.02
CA ARG A 110 0.98 -17.01 -3.14
C ARG A 110 0.41 -18.09 -2.22
N GLU A 111 1.25 -19.05 -1.86
CA GLU A 111 0.90 -20.07 -0.86
C GLU A 111 0.92 -19.49 0.56
N GLU A 112 0.19 -20.12 1.48
CA GLU A 112 0.26 -19.74 2.90
C GLU A 112 1.68 -19.97 3.43
N GLY A 113 2.25 -18.94 4.04
CA GLY A 113 3.65 -18.94 4.46
C GLY A 113 4.63 -18.29 3.49
N ASP A 114 4.24 -18.04 2.23
CA ASP A 114 5.05 -17.29 1.27
C ASP A 114 4.94 -15.78 1.53
N LEU A 115 5.96 -15.21 2.17
CA LEU A 115 6.03 -13.77 2.44
C LEU A 115 6.48 -12.96 1.21
N GLY A 116 6.95 -13.62 0.13
CA GLY A 116 7.54 -12.97 -1.02
C GLY A 116 8.97 -12.45 -0.76
N PRO A 117 9.48 -11.54 -1.61
CA PRO A 117 10.87 -11.06 -1.57
C PRO A 117 11.12 -10.04 -0.44
N VAL A 118 10.95 -10.46 0.81
CA VAL A 118 11.11 -9.63 2.02
C VAL A 118 12.58 -9.53 2.45
N TYR A 119 12.83 -9.03 3.66
CA TYR A 119 14.15 -8.67 4.24
C TYR A 119 15.31 -9.59 3.82
N GLY A 120 15.31 -10.85 4.25
CA GLY A 120 16.40 -11.79 3.99
C GLY A 120 16.66 -11.98 2.50
N PHE A 121 15.60 -12.10 1.70
CA PHE A 121 15.71 -12.16 0.25
C PHE A 121 16.41 -10.93 -0.32
N GLN A 122 16.05 -9.72 0.14
CA GLN A 122 16.74 -8.51 -0.31
C GLN A 122 18.21 -8.47 0.17
N TRP A 123 18.54 -9.05 1.32
CA TRP A 123 19.93 -9.10 1.80
C TRP A 123 20.81 -10.00 0.93
N ARG A 124 20.29 -11.14 0.48
CA ARG A 124 21.05 -12.17 -0.24
C ARG A 124 20.89 -12.13 -1.76
N HIS A 125 19.76 -11.61 -2.24
CA HIS A 125 19.31 -11.69 -3.63
C HIS A 125 18.73 -10.34 -4.12
N PHE A 126 19.34 -9.22 -3.72
CA PHE A 126 18.82 -7.89 -4.08
C PHE A 126 18.66 -7.73 -5.59
N GLY A 127 17.46 -7.34 -6.03
CA GLY A 127 17.13 -7.15 -7.45
C GLY A 127 16.90 -8.45 -8.25
N ALA A 128 16.91 -9.63 -7.62
CA ALA A 128 16.51 -10.87 -8.27
C ALA A 128 14.99 -10.90 -8.53
N GLU A 129 14.59 -11.52 -9.64
CA GLU A 129 13.18 -11.82 -9.93
C GLU A 129 12.69 -12.92 -8.97
N TYR A 130 11.67 -12.61 -8.17
CA TYR A 130 11.07 -13.55 -7.23
C TYR A 130 10.02 -14.42 -7.91
N ILE A 131 10.08 -15.73 -7.64
CA ILE A 131 9.13 -16.74 -8.11
C ILE A 131 8.27 -17.18 -6.92
N ASP A 132 8.83 -18.02 -6.06
CA ASP A 132 8.26 -18.53 -4.80
C ASP A 132 9.39 -18.86 -3.80
N TYR A 133 9.04 -19.32 -2.60
CA TYR A 133 10.04 -19.68 -1.59
C TYR A 133 10.77 -21.01 -1.86
N ASN A 134 10.31 -21.82 -2.83
CA ASN A 134 10.91 -23.11 -3.20
C ASN A 134 11.97 -22.98 -4.29
N ALA A 135 11.96 -21.87 -5.04
CA ALA A 135 12.90 -21.62 -6.12
C ALA A 135 14.34 -21.44 -5.62
N ASP A 136 15.32 -21.92 -6.40
CA ASP A 136 16.74 -21.68 -6.13
C ASP A 136 17.15 -20.28 -6.62
N TYR A 137 17.62 -19.46 -5.69
CA TYR A 137 18.12 -18.11 -5.93
C TYR A 137 19.65 -18.00 -5.86
N THR A 138 20.37 -19.12 -5.75
CA THR A 138 21.84 -19.14 -5.72
C THR A 138 22.41 -18.40 -6.93
N GLY A 139 23.24 -17.39 -6.66
CA GLY A 139 23.87 -16.55 -7.69
C GLY A 139 22.94 -15.57 -8.41
N LYS A 140 21.67 -15.44 -7.98
CA LYS A 140 20.73 -14.44 -8.50
C LYS A 140 20.73 -13.19 -7.63
N GLY A 141 20.66 -12.03 -8.28
CA GLY A 141 20.68 -10.73 -7.60
C GLY A 141 22.06 -10.39 -7.02
N ILE A 142 22.07 -9.48 -6.05
CA ILE A 142 23.29 -9.05 -5.33
C ILE A 142 23.20 -9.54 -3.89
N ASP A 143 24.20 -10.32 -3.46
CA ASP A 143 24.39 -10.70 -2.06
C ASP A 143 25.06 -9.55 -1.31
N GLN A 144 24.24 -8.63 -0.79
CA GLN A 144 24.70 -7.46 -0.05
C GLN A 144 25.40 -7.87 1.24
N LEU A 145 24.86 -8.86 1.96
CA LEU A 145 25.39 -9.29 3.25
C LEU A 145 26.80 -9.89 3.10
N GLN A 146 26.98 -10.79 2.13
CA GLN A 146 28.30 -11.38 1.87
C GLN A 146 29.29 -10.31 1.39
N THR A 147 28.84 -9.42 0.50
CA THR A 147 29.66 -8.30 -0.02
C THR A 147 30.18 -7.42 1.12
N ILE A 148 29.35 -7.06 2.11
CA ILE A 148 29.81 -6.23 3.23
C ILE A 148 30.77 -6.99 4.15
N ILE A 149 30.56 -8.28 4.41
CA ILE A 149 31.43 -9.08 5.27
C ILE A 149 32.83 -9.18 4.64
N GLU A 150 32.90 -9.43 3.34
CA GLU A 150 34.14 -9.46 2.58
C GLU A 150 34.84 -8.10 2.58
N ARG A 151 34.09 -7.00 2.39
CA ARG A 151 34.63 -5.64 2.44
C ARG A 151 35.11 -5.24 3.83
N ILE A 152 34.42 -5.65 4.90
CA ILE A 152 34.90 -5.41 6.27
C ILE A 152 36.24 -6.12 6.50
N LYS A 153 36.40 -7.35 5.99
CA LYS A 153 37.65 -8.12 6.10
C LYS A 153 38.80 -7.52 5.29
N THR A 154 38.52 -6.93 4.12
CA THR A 154 39.54 -6.50 3.14
C THR A 154 39.80 -5.00 3.12
N ASN A 155 38.78 -4.18 3.34
CA ASN A 155 38.83 -2.72 3.33
C ASN A 155 37.89 -2.13 4.41
N PRO A 156 38.21 -2.29 5.71
CA PRO A 156 37.32 -1.90 6.82
C PRO A 156 37.03 -0.40 6.91
N ASN A 157 37.85 0.45 6.28
CA ASN A 157 37.65 1.91 6.26
C ASN A 157 36.71 2.38 5.14
N ASP A 158 36.13 1.45 4.36
CA ASP A 158 35.16 1.79 3.34
C ASP A 158 33.89 2.41 3.96
N ARG A 159 33.44 3.53 3.41
CA ARG A 159 32.26 4.27 3.86
C ARG A 159 30.97 3.84 3.15
N ARG A 160 31.01 2.74 2.38
CA ARG A 160 29.90 2.21 1.58
C ARG A 160 29.45 0.82 2.03
N LEU A 161 29.70 0.49 3.30
CA LEU A 161 29.25 -0.75 3.94
C LEU A 161 27.77 -0.62 4.32
N ILE A 162 26.89 -0.78 3.34
CA ILE A 162 25.44 -0.57 3.48
C ILE A 162 24.72 -1.82 2.99
N VAL A 163 23.75 -2.28 3.78
CA VAL A 163 22.78 -3.30 3.38
C VAL A 163 21.40 -2.66 3.39
N SER A 164 20.67 -2.79 2.27
CA SER A 164 19.31 -2.27 2.14
C SER A 164 18.33 -3.42 1.97
N ALA A 165 17.38 -3.55 2.88
CA ALA A 165 16.15 -4.32 2.64
C ALA A 165 15.11 -3.51 1.84
N TRP A 166 15.41 -2.23 1.57
CA TRP A 166 14.49 -1.34 0.88
C TRP A 166 14.56 -1.53 -0.63
N ASN A 167 13.49 -2.11 -1.16
CA ASN A 167 13.12 -2.15 -2.56
C ASN A 167 11.70 -1.55 -2.63
N PRO A 168 11.46 -0.48 -3.43
CA PRO A 168 10.58 0.64 -3.05
C PRO A 168 9.14 0.33 -2.55
N VAL A 169 8.90 0.15 -1.23
CA VAL A 169 7.59 0.29 -0.50
C VAL A 169 7.77 0.40 1.06
N GLY A 170 7.32 1.51 1.70
CA GLY A 170 6.99 1.77 3.16
C GLY A 170 7.95 1.48 4.36
N LYS A 171 8.38 2.51 5.15
CA LYS A 171 9.10 2.38 6.46
C LYS A 171 8.16 2.68 7.64
N SER A 172 8.12 1.84 8.67
CA SER A 172 7.28 2.05 9.87
C SER A 172 7.85 1.30 11.10
N CYS A 173 7.79 1.89 12.29
CA CYS A 173 8.39 1.33 13.52
C CYS A 173 7.42 1.32 14.71
N ASP A 174 6.88 0.15 15.03
CA ASP A 174 5.99 -0.06 16.19
C ASP A 174 6.80 -0.11 17.49
N MET A 175 6.60 0.88 18.35
CA MET A 175 7.32 1.03 19.62
C MET A 175 6.96 -0.04 20.67
N GLY A 176 5.75 -0.62 20.64
CA GLY A 176 5.29 -1.57 21.66
C GLY A 176 5.74 -3.01 21.45
N LEU A 177 5.77 -3.43 20.18
CA LEU A 177 6.12 -4.79 19.78
C LEU A 177 7.41 -4.86 18.94
N GLY A 178 7.48 -4.11 17.84
CA GLY A 178 8.54 -4.24 16.83
C GLY A 178 9.90 -3.75 17.31
N VAL A 179 9.98 -2.54 17.86
CA VAL A 179 11.24 -1.89 18.22
C VAL A 179 12.08 -2.69 19.23
N PRO A 180 11.53 -3.25 20.34
CA PRO A 180 12.28 -4.14 21.22
C PRO A 180 12.91 -5.34 20.49
N PHE A 181 12.20 -5.88 19.51
CA PHE A 181 12.65 -7.00 18.69
C PHE A 181 13.77 -6.58 17.72
N ASN A 182 13.60 -5.43 17.06
CA ASN A 182 14.59 -4.88 16.12
C ASN A 182 15.91 -4.50 16.82
N ILE A 183 15.85 -3.92 18.03
CA ILE A 183 17.05 -3.58 18.80
C ILE A 183 17.87 -4.84 19.06
N ALA A 184 17.24 -5.90 19.56
CA ALA A 184 17.92 -7.15 19.84
C ALA A 184 18.44 -7.84 18.56
N SER A 185 17.64 -7.85 17.49
CA SER A 185 17.98 -8.48 16.20
C SER A 185 19.22 -7.85 15.54
N TYR A 186 19.23 -6.53 15.34
CA TYR A 186 20.38 -5.87 14.71
C TYR A 186 21.62 -5.82 15.61
N SER A 187 21.44 -5.86 16.94
CA SER A 187 22.55 -6.03 17.88
C SER A 187 23.20 -7.42 17.73
N LEU A 188 22.38 -8.49 17.63
CA LEU A 188 22.86 -9.84 17.37
C LEU A 188 23.54 -9.95 16.00
N LEU A 189 22.98 -9.34 14.95
CA LEU A 189 23.60 -9.31 13.63
C LEU A 189 24.99 -8.65 13.68
N THR A 190 25.12 -7.54 14.41
CA THR A 190 26.40 -6.85 14.59
C THR A 190 27.41 -7.74 15.32
N ILE A 191 26.98 -8.49 16.32
CA ILE A 191 27.82 -9.47 17.05
C ILE A 191 28.25 -10.63 16.13
N MET A 192 27.34 -11.15 15.30
CA MET A 192 27.64 -12.20 14.32
C MET A 192 28.66 -11.74 13.28
N ILE A 193 28.45 -10.56 12.69
CA ILE A 193 29.37 -9.95 11.72
C ILE A 193 30.74 -9.71 12.37
N ALA A 194 30.77 -9.15 13.59
CA ALA A 194 32.01 -8.94 14.32
C ALA A 194 32.77 -10.25 14.52
N HIS A 195 32.09 -11.34 14.91
CA HIS A 195 32.72 -12.65 15.09
C HIS A 195 33.36 -13.17 13.79
N VAL A 196 32.60 -13.21 12.68
CA VAL A 196 33.12 -13.77 11.41
C VAL A 196 34.20 -12.90 10.78
N CYS A 197 34.25 -11.61 11.12
CA CYS A 197 35.30 -10.67 10.69
C CYS A 197 36.48 -10.59 11.66
N GLY A 198 36.46 -11.29 12.80
CA GLY A 198 37.53 -11.23 13.81
C GLY A 198 37.61 -9.87 14.54
N LEU A 199 36.49 -9.16 14.63
CA LEU A 199 36.34 -7.86 15.27
C LEU A 199 35.62 -7.98 16.63
N LYS A 200 35.63 -6.88 17.39
CA LYS A 200 34.83 -6.73 18.61
C LYS A 200 33.58 -5.90 18.29
N PRO A 201 32.40 -6.28 18.78
CA PRO A 201 31.19 -5.47 18.61
C PRO A 201 31.34 -4.13 19.33
N GLY A 202 30.92 -3.04 18.66
CA GLY A 202 31.06 -1.68 19.14
C GLY A 202 29.74 -1.13 19.69
N GLU A 203 28.92 -0.58 18.80
CA GLU A 203 27.68 0.13 19.14
C GLU A 203 26.62 -0.15 18.08
N PHE A 204 25.37 -0.22 18.50
CA PHE A 204 24.20 -0.25 17.63
C PHE A 204 23.47 1.09 17.72
N ILE A 205 23.24 1.73 16.57
CA ILE A 205 22.54 3.01 16.47
C ILE A 205 21.25 2.79 15.68
N HIS A 206 20.11 3.04 16.31
CA HIS A 206 18.80 2.85 15.74
C HIS A 206 18.20 4.21 15.38
N THR A 207 18.08 4.50 14.08
CA THR A 207 17.41 5.72 13.60
C THR A 207 16.03 5.35 13.06
N LEU A 208 15.00 5.98 13.61
CA LEU A 208 13.58 5.73 13.35
C LEU A 208 12.99 6.87 12.52
N GLY A 209 12.22 6.50 11.48
CA GLY A 209 11.40 7.44 10.71
C GLY A 209 10.11 7.75 11.46
N ASP A 210 9.05 6.98 11.18
CA ASP A 210 7.78 7.06 11.92
C ASP A 210 7.82 6.12 13.15
N ALA A 211 8.18 6.69 14.30
CA ALA A 211 8.15 6.01 15.59
C ALA A 211 6.75 6.17 16.21
N HIS A 212 5.99 5.09 16.31
CA HIS A 212 4.58 5.17 16.71
C HIS A 212 4.19 4.15 17.78
N VAL A 213 3.15 4.50 18.53
CA VAL A 213 2.47 3.66 19.52
C VAL A 213 1.03 3.46 19.07
N TYR A 214 0.58 2.22 18.96
CA TYR A 214 -0.84 1.94 18.72
C TYR A 214 -1.70 2.37 19.90
N LYS A 215 -2.92 2.85 19.63
CA LYS A 215 -3.82 3.36 20.68
C LYS A 215 -4.13 2.32 21.76
N ASP A 216 -4.28 1.05 21.38
CA ASP A 216 -4.53 -0.07 22.30
C ASP A 216 -3.29 -0.47 23.12
N HIS A 217 -2.10 -0.04 22.74
CA HIS A 217 -0.86 -0.29 23.48
C HIS A 217 -0.57 0.77 24.55
N ILE A 218 -1.25 1.92 24.55
CA ILE A 218 -1.01 3.01 25.51
C ILE A 218 -1.16 2.54 26.96
N GLY A 219 -2.22 1.79 27.26
CA GLY A 219 -2.45 1.22 28.61
C GLY A 219 -1.33 0.27 29.05
N PRO A 220 -1.04 -0.79 28.27
CA PRO A 220 0.09 -1.69 28.51
C PRO A 220 1.45 -0.99 28.64
N LEU A 221 1.72 0.04 27.83
CA LEU A 221 2.98 0.77 27.87
C LEU A 221 3.11 1.65 29.11
N LYS A 222 2.03 2.21 29.64
CA LYS A 222 2.08 2.91 30.95
C LYS A 222 2.54 1.98 32.07
N ILE A 223 2.07 0.73 32.09
CA ILE A 223 2.55 -0.28 33.04
C ILE A 223 4.04 -0.57 32.83
N GLN A 224 4.53 -0.52 31.59
CA GLN A 224 5.96 -0.69 31.31
C GLN A 224 6.79 0.50 31.79
N LEU A 225 6.29 1.73 31.63
CA LEU A 225 6.96 2.97 32.05
C LEU A 225 7.15 3.05 33.57
N ASP A 226 6.28 2.40 34.35
CA ASP A 226 6.40 2.33 35.82
C ASP A 226 7.48 1.34 36.30
N ARG A 227 8.09 0.56 35.40
CA ARG A 227 9.11 -0.44 35.75
C ARG A 227 10.51 0.13 35.60
N GLU A 228 11.32 0.01 36.64
CA GLU A 228 12.74 0.34 36.55
C GLU A 228 13.50 -0.71 35.70
N PRO A 229 14.34 -0.28 34.74
CA PRO A 229 15.24 -1.16 34.01
C PRO A 229 16.16 -1.96 34.94
N ARG A 230 16.39 -3.22 34.57
CA ARG A 230 17.41 -4.09 35.18
C ARG A 230 18.61 -4.17 34.24
N PRO A 231 19.79 -4.60 34.73
CA PRO A 231 20.97 -4.73 33.88
C PRO A 231 20.69 -5.58 32.63
N PHE A 232 21.16 -5.11 31.48
CA PHE A 232 21.13 -5.90 30.26
C PHE A 232 21.87 -7.23 30.39
N PRO A 233 21.39 -8.29 29.71
CA PRO A 233 22.08 -9.57 29.69
C PRO A 233 23.36 -9.51 28.86
N LYS A 234 24.19 -10.55 29.01
CA LYS A 234 25.32 -10.80 28.15
C LYS A 234 25.01 -11.89 27.15
N VAL A 235 25.47 -11.74 25.92
CA VAL A 235 25.38 -12.79 24.89
C VAL A 235 26.77 -13.14 24.39
N SER A 236 27.09 -14.43 24.37
CA SER A 236 28.37 -14.93 23.86
C SER A 236 28.15 -16.12 22.94
N ILE A 237 29.09 -16.32 22.02
CA ILE A 237 29.14 -17.53 21.20
C ILE A 237 29.90 -18.59 22.01
N LYS A 238 29.37 -19.82 22.06
CA LYS A 238 29.92 -20.91 22.87
C LYS A 238 31.44 -21.11 22.63
N PRO A 239 32.23 -21.34 23.69
CA PRO A 239 33.64 -21.67 23.55
C PRO A 239 33.83 -22.89 22.64
N GLY A 240 34.68 -22.77 21.62
CA GLY A 240 34.96 -23.83 20.65
C GLY A 240 34.17 -23.73 19.34
N VAL A 241 33.10 -22.95 19.29
CA VAL A 241 32.41 -22.60 18.04
C VAL A 241 33.21 -21.52 17.32
N LYS A 242 33.80 -21.87 16.17
CA LYS A 242 34.51 -20.94 15.27
C LYS A 242 33.82 -20.97 13.91
N ARG A 243 32.73 -20.21 13.77
CA ARG A 243 32.05 -20.05 12.48
C ARG A 243 32.86 -19.07 11.63
N ASN A 244 33.24 -19.48 10.42
CA ASN A 244 33.98 -18.62 9.50
C ASN A 244 33.05 -17.94 8.47
N ASN A 245 31.85 -18.50 8.30
CA ASN A 245 30.77 -17.98 7.49
C ASN A 245 29.55 -17.66 8.39
N ILE A 246 28.88 -16.54 8.10
CA ILE A 246 27.66 -16.11 8.80
C ILE A 246 26.50 -17.08 8.62
N ASP A 247 26.51 -17.88 7.56
CA ASP A 247 25.48 -18.89 7.26
C ASP A 247 25.53 -20.11 8.19
N GLU A 248 26.65 -20.32 8.89
CA GLU A 248 26.90 -21.53 9.69
C GLU A 248 26.34 -21.42 11.13
N PHE A 249 25.84 -20.25 11.53
CA PHE A 249 25.31 -20.04 12.87
C PHE A 249 23.99 -20.78 13.05
N GLU A 250 23.87 -21.46 14.19
CA GLU A 250 22.62 -22.06 14.65
C GLU A 250 22.24 -21.51 16.04
N PHE A 251 20.99 -21.69 16.45
CA PHE A 251 20.48 -21.15 17.71
C PHE A 251 21.32 -21.59 18.91
N GLU A 252 21.78 -22.84 18.90
CA GLU A 252 22.55 -23.46 19.97
C GLU A 252 23.95 -22.88 20.12
N ASP A 253 24.46 -22.12 19.14
CA ASP A 253 25.78 -21.51 19.22
C ASP A 253 25.82 -20.34 20.22
N PHE A 254 24.66 -19.79 20.61
CA PHE A 254 24.56 -18.61 21.47
C PHE A 254 24.23 -18.97 22.92
N VAL A 255 24.88 -18.28 23.85
CA VAL A 255 24.64 -18.36 25.29
C VAL A 255 24.19 -16.99 25.78
N LEU A 256 22.98 -16.93 26.34
CA LEU A 256 22.42 -15.74 26.97
C LEU A 256 22.55 -15.86 28.49
N GLU A 257 23.30 -14.95 29.12
CA GLU A 257 23.57 -14.94 30.55
C GLU A 257 22.99 -13.71 31.22
N GLY A 258 22.46 -13.88 32.44
CA GLY A 258 21.99 -12.76 33.26
C GLY A 258 20.68 -12.10 32.81
N TYR A 259 19.90 -12.72 31.92
CA TYR A 259 18.62 -12.14 31.49
C TYR A 259 17.53 -12.31 32.55
N ASN A 260 17.35 -11.28 33.37
CA ASN A 260 16.34 -11.23 34.43
C ASN A 260 15.30 -10.13 34.18
N PRO A 261 14.44 -10.23 33.15
CA PRO A 261 13.45 -9.19 32.86
C PRO A 261 12.28 -9.21 33.85
N HIS A 262 11.52 -8.12 33.88
CA HIS A 262 10.17 -8.08 34.43
C HIS A 262 9.21 -9.00 33.67
N GLY A 263 8.01 -9.19 34.22
CA GLY A 263 6.98 -10.06 33.64
C GLY A 263 6.56 -9.65 32.22
N LYS A 264 5.99 -10.60 31.47
CA LYS A 264 5.42 -10.33 30.14
C LYS A 264 4.32 -9.27 30.25
N ILE A 265 4.27 -8.35 29.29
CA ILE A 265 3.13 -7.46 29.09
C ILE A 265 2.47 -7.90 27.79
N GLN A 266 1.19 -8.26 27.87
CA GLN A 266 0.41 -8.67 26.71
C GLN A 266 0.07 -7.44 25.87
N MET A 267 0.35 -7.51 24.58
CA MET A 267 -0.01 -6.52 23.57
C MET A 267 -0.39 -7.30 22.32
N ASN A 268 -1.46 -6.87 21.65
CA ASN A 268 -1.93 -7.51 20.45
C ASN A 268 -1.15 -6.99 19.25
N ILE A 269 -0.89 -7.85 18.28
CA ILE A 269 -0.46 -7.39 16.96
C ILE A 269 -1.67 -6.65 16.36
N TYR A 270 -1.40 -5.50 15.73
CA TYR A 270 -2.43 -4.63 15.16
C TYR A 270 -3.47 -5.42 14.34
N GLY A 271 -4.75 -5.04 14.46
CA GLY A 271 -5.82 -5.62 13.63
C GLY A 271 -6.37 -6.99 14.03
N ASP A 272 -6.14 -7.48 15.26
CA ASP A 272 -6.81 -8.70 15.76
C ASP A 272 -8.32 -8.46 16.01
N ARG A 273 -9.10 -8.44 14.92
CA ARG A 273 -10.56 -8.25 14.92
C ARG A 273 -11.31 -9.34 15.71
N HIS A 274 -10.69 -10.48 16.00
CA HIS A 274 -11.31 -11.56 16.78
C HIS A 274 -11.49 -11.18 18.26
N ASN A 275 -10.65 -10.30 18.82
CA ASN A 275 -10.74 -9.89 20.23
C ASN A 275 -11.57 -8.63 20.49
N LEU A 276 -11.87 -7.82 19.48
CA LEU A 276 -12.75 -6.65 19.65
C LEU A 276 -14.19 -7.08 19.98
N LEU A 277 -14.65 -8.21 19.45
CA LEU A 277 -15.97 -8.79 19.76
C LEU A 277 -16.05 -9.40 21.17
N SER A 278 -14.95 -9.95 21.70
CA SER A 278 -14.91 -10.46 23.07
C SER A 278 -14.87 -9.32 24.10
N MET A 279 -14.18 -8.22 23.80
CA MET A 279 -14.17 -7.02 24.65
C MET A 279 -15.54 -6.31 24.71
N ILE A 280 -16.37 -6.42 23.67
CA ILE A 280 -17.75 -5.91 23.69
C ILE A 280 -18.64 -6.78 24.59
N ALA A 281 -18.39 -8.10 24.64
CA ALA A 281 -19.16 -9.04 25.43
C ALA A 281 -18.98 -8.89 26.96
N ASP A 282 -17.84 -8.33 27.41
CA ASP A 282 -17.47 -8.19 28.82
C ASP A 282 -17.65 -6.76 29.39
N SER A 283 -18.23 -5.84 28.61
CA SER A 283 -18.40 -4.43 29.03
C SER A 283 -19.73 -4.19 29.79
N THR A 284 -19.68 -3.41 30.86
CA THR A 284 -20.85 -3.11 31.71
C THR A 284 -21.89 -2.23 30.99
N PRO A 285 -23.19 -2.29 31.35
CA PRO A 285 -24.28 -1.60 30.63
C PRO A 285 -24.09 -0.09 30.43
N ASN A 286 -23.31 0.57 31.30
CA ASN A 286 -23.04 2.01 31.20
C ASN A 286 -22.08 2.38 30.07
N GLN A 287 -21.21 1.47 29.62
CA GLN A 287 -20.30 1.73 28.49
C GLN A 287 -20.97 1.55 27.12
N VAL A 288 -22.08 0.81 27.06
CA VAL A 288 -22.87 0.61 25.83
C VAL A 288 -23.64 1.88 25.43
N GLN A 289 -23.98 2.75 26.39
CA GLN A 289 -24.67 4.01 26.12
C GLN A 289 -23.78 5.06 25.45
N GLU A 290 -22.50 5.15 25.84
CA GLU A 290 -21.54 6.11 25.29
C GLU A 290 -21.15 5.78 23.83
N VAL A 291 -21.12 4.48 23.50
CA VAL A 291 -20.90 3.99 22.12
C VAL A 291 -22.14 4.16 21.24
N ASN A 292 -23.35 4.05 21.80
CA ASN A 292 -24.58 4.29 21.03
C ASN A 292 -24.79 5.78 20.73
N SER A 293 -24.35 6.70 21.60
CA SER A 293 -24.33 8.14 21.27
C SER A 293 -23.36 8.50 20.14
N LEU A 294 -22.30 7.69 19.91
CA LEU A 294 -21.36 7.86 18.80
C LEU A 294 -21.87 7.28 17.47
N LYS A 295 -22.87 6.39 17.50
CA LYS A 295 -23.52 5.85 16.29
C LYS A 295 -24.55 6.80 15.69
N GLU A 296 -25.18 7.66 16.49
CA GLU A 296 -26.20 8.60 16.02
C GLU A 296 -25.62 9.86 15.37
N SER A 297 -24.32 10.14 15.53
CA SER A 297 -23.65 11.29 14.90
C SER A 297 -23.09 11.01 13.49
N TYR A 298 -23.20 9.78 12.99
CA TYR A 298 -22.74 9.38 11.64
C TYR A 298 -23.89 8.84 10.78
N SER A 299 -24.88 9.68 10.47
CA SER A 299 -25.74 9.56 9.28
C SER A 299 -26.48 10.88 9.07
N PRO A 300 -26.25 11.60 7.95
CA PRO A 300 -27.21 11.47 6.86
C PRO A 300 -26.61 11.70 5.47
N LEU A 301 -26.52 10.65 4.64
CA LEU A 301 -26.47 10.76 3.17
C LEU A 301 -26.95 9.46 2.52
N ALA A 302 -28.11 8.99 2.96
CA ALA A 302 -28.80 7.85 2.36
C ALA A 302 -30.32 8.04 2.42
N SER A 303 -30.83 9.12 1.81
CA SER A 303 -32.30 9.30 1.66
C SER A 303 -32.76 10.23 0.53
N SER A 304 -31.96 10.52 -0.50
CA SER A 304 -32.40 11.39 -1.63
C SER A 304 -32.40 10.76 -3.03
N LEU A 305 -32.21 9.45 -3.18
CA LEU A 305 -32.26 8.78 -4.49
C LEU A 305 -33.57 8.00 -4.66
N ASN A 306 -34.69 8.72 -4.77
CA ASN A 306 -35.94 8.16 -5.31
C ASN A 306 -36.96 9.26 -5.67
N GLN A 307 -36.71 10.02 -6.74
CA GLN A 307 -37.78 10.61 -7.59
C GLN A 307 -37.29 10.76 -9.05
N PRO A 308 -38.13 10.46 -10.06
CA PRO A 308 -37.78 10.57 -11.48
C PRO A 308 -38.09 11.97 -12.02
N ALA A 309 -37.13 12.63 -12.66
CA ALA A 309 -37.34 13.91 -13.34
C ALA A 309 -37.44 13.69 -14.86
N THR A 310 -38.69 13.67 -15.35
CA THR A 310 -39.06 13.81 -16.75
C THR A 310 -39.16 15.30 -17.14
N ALA A 311 -38.49 15.66 -18.25
CA ALA A 311 -38.75 16.77 -19.19
C ALA A 311 -38.66 18.25 -18.71
N PHE A 312 -37.77 19.05 -19.33
CA PHE A 312 -38.10 20.05 -20.38
C PHE A 312 -36.84 20.84 -20.87
N PHE A 313 -36.48 20.61 -22.15
CA PHE A 313 -35.85 21.45 -23.21
C PHE A 313 -35.38 22.91 -22.89
N LYS A 314 -34.26 23.46 -23.40
CA LYS A 314 -33.95 23.81 -24.83
C LYS A 314 -32.67 24.70 -24.98
N SER A 315 -32.07 24.63 -26.19
CA SER A 315 -31.14 25.57 -26.87
C SER A 315 -29.63 25.40 -26.58
N LYS A 316 -28.67 25.37 -27.52
CA LYS A 316 -28.54 25.60 -28.99
C LYS A 316 -27.27 24.86 -29.50
N PRO A 317 -27.15 24.45 -30.79
CA PRO A 317 -25.96 23.76 -31.29
C PRO A 317 -24.93 24.74 -31.89
N GLN A 318 -23.65 24.63 -31.53
CA GLN A 318 -22.54 25.27 -32.26
C GLN A 318 -21.89 24.27 -33.25
N LYS A 319 -21.63 24.78 -34.46
CA LYS A 319 -21.13 24.07 -35.65
C LYS A 319 -19.69 23.56 -35.47
N PRO A 320 -19.30 22.44 -36.11
CA PRO A 320 -17.90 22.04 -36.20
C PRO A 320 -17.16 22.87 -37.25
N LEU A 321 -16.00 23.43 -36.87
CA LEU A 321 -15.07 24.11 -37.77
C LEU A 321 -14.32 23.08 -38.63
N ARG A 322 -14.30 23.31 -39.95
CA ARG A 322 -13.53 22.54 -40.94
C ARG A 322 -12.03 22.82 -40.80
N PRO A 323 -11.14 21.85 -41.10
CA PRO A 323 -9.71 22.09 -41.18
C PRO A 323 -9.35 22.75 -42.52
N ARG A 324 -8.44 23.74 -42.46
CA ARG A 324 -7.86 24.39 -43.64
C ARG A 324 -6.56 23.67 -43.99
N ASN A 325 -6.51 23.06 -45.18
CA ASN A 325 -5.29 22.61 -45.85
C ASN A 325 -4.59 23.81 -46.49
N GLU A 326 -3.25 23.80 -46.48
CA GLU A 326 -2.35 24.26 -47.56
C GLU A 326 -0.94 23.75 -47.21
N ASN A 327 -0.50 22.67 -47.87
CA ASN A 327 0.51 22.61 -48.94
C ASN A 327 1.94 22.39 -48.39
N LEU A 328 2.45 21.14 -48.43
CA LEU A 328 3.10 20.45 -49.56
C LEU A 328 4.61 20.73 -49.62
N SER A 329 5.43 19.70 -49.34
CA SER A 329 6.47 19.27 -50.30
C SER A 329 7.01 17.87 -50.00
N HIS A 330 6.76 16.97 -50.97
CA HIS A 330 7.64 15.91 -51.49
C HIS A 330 7.68 14.51 -50.81
N ASP A 331 6.86 13.64 -51.41
CA ASP A 331 6.97 12.19 -51.72
C ASP A 331 8.34 11.80 -52.37
N PRO A 332 8.69 10.53 -52.70
CA PRO A 332 8.13 9.21 -52.36
C PRO A 332 9.18 8.16 -51.93
N ARG A 333 8.75 7.15 -51.16
CA ARG A 333 9.00 5.73 -51.51
C ARG A 333 8.19 4.77 -50.64
N VAL A 334 7.19 4.19 -51.29
CA VAL A 334 6.48 2.96 -50.91
C VAL A 334 7.47 1.80 -50.75
N TYR A 335 7.41 1.07 -49.64
CA TYR A 335 7.66 -0.37 -49.66
C TYR A 335 6.75 -1.10 -48.67
N ARG A 336 6.22 -2.22 -49.18
CA ARG A 336 5.29 -3.15 -48.56
C ARG A 336 5.86 -3.77 -47.28
N GLY A 337 4.95 -4.24 -46.42
CA GLY A 337 5.25 -4.76 -45.10
C GLY A 337 6.22 -5.94 -45.06
N ASN A 338 6.79 -6.13 -43.87
CA ASN A 338 7.14 -7.43 -43.34
C ASN A 338 7.18 -7.35 -41.81
N THR A 339 6.44 -8.26 -41.18
CA THR A 339 6.61 -8.74 -39.82
C THR A 339 8.06 -9.16 -39.57
N TYR A 340 8.78 -8.48 -38.69
CA TYR A 340 9.94 -9.03 -37.99
C TYR A 340 10.01 -8.48 -36.56
N ALA A 341 9.92 -9.39 -35.60
CA ALA A 341 10.34 -9.17 -34.22
C ALA A 341 11.79 -8.67 -34.23
N THR A 342 12.02 -7.46 -33.71
CA THR A 342 13.37 -6.95 -33.53
C THR A 342 13.85 -7.37 -32.14
N THR A 343 14.73 -8.36 -32.11
CA THR A 343 15.47 -8.77 -30.91
C THR A 343 16.32 -7.60 -30.45
N VAL A 344 15.93 -6.98 -29.33
CA VAL A 344 16.74 -5.95 -28.66
C VAL A 344 18.01 -6.62 -28.13
N THR A 345 19.17 -6.11 -28.53
CA THR A 345 20.45 -6.68 -28.12
C THR A 345 20.77 -6.37 -26.65
N SER A 346 21.49 -7.28 -25.99
CA SER A 346 21.88 -7.16 -24.57
C SER A 346 22.81 -5.98 -24.26
N GLN A 347 23.43 -5.36 -25.28
CA GLN A 347 24.18 -4.11 -25.15
C GLN A 347 23.29 -2.86 -25.09
N GLU A 348 22.14 -2.86 -25.76
CA GLU A 348 21.16 -1.75 -25.67
C GLU A 348 20.39 -1.77 -24.35
N MET A 349 20.13 -2.95 -23.78
CA MET A 349 19.59 -3.07 -22.41
C MET A 349 20.56 -2.51 -21.35
N LYS A 350 21.86 -2.77 -21.48
CA LYS A 350 22.88 -2.23 -20.56
C LYS A 350 22.98 -0.71 -20.60
N ARG A 351 22.78 -0.07 -21.76
CA ARG A 351 22.75 1.41 -21.85
C ARG A 351 21.48 2.02 -21.25
N ARG A 352 20.32 1.34 -21.36
CA ARG A 352 19.08 1.80 -20.71
C ARG A 352 19.10 1.63 -19.19
N ALA A 353 19.75 0.60 -18.66
CA ALA A 353 19.86 0.34 -17.22
C ALA A 353 20.83 1.27 -16.47
N MET A 354 21.68 2.02 -17.17
CA MET A 354 22.62 3.00 -16.59
C MET A 354 22.23 4.46 -16.85
N ALA A 355 21.04 4.72 -17.38
CA ALA A 355 20.52 6.07 -17.50
C ALA A 355 20.02 6.53 -16.11
N HIS A 356 20.58 7.61 -15.56
CA HIS A 356 19.95 8.30 -14.44
C HIS A 356 18.54 8.71 -14.89
N SER A 357 17.53 8.15 -14.22
CA SER A 357 16.15 8.62 -14.31
C SER A 357 15.87 9.45 -13.07
N ASP A 358 15.47 10.70 -13.25
CA ASP A 358 14.91 11.49 -12.16
C ASP A 358 13.61 10.82 -11.71
N ILE A 359 13.61 10.26 -10.50
CA ILE A 359 12.40 9.71 -9.89
C ILE A 359 11.63 10.89 -9.32
N GLN A 360 10.52 11.24 -9.98
CA GLN A 360 9.67 12.37 -9.62
C GLN A 360 8.87 12.03 -8.35
N THR A 361 9.44 12.39 -7.19
CA THR A 361 8.87 12.10 -5.86
C THR A 361 7.71 13.02 -5.48
N GLU A 362 7.55 14.14 -6.19
CA GLU A 362 6.50 15.16 -5.98
C GLU A 362 5.08 14.68 -6.31
N LEU A 363 4.92 13.61 -7.08
CA LEU A 363 3.61 13.02 -7.41
C LEU A 363 2.96 12.26 -6.23
N TYR A 364 3.73 11.98 -5.17
CA TYR A 364 3.29 11.12 -4.05
C TYR A 364 3.46 11.77 -2.67
N LEU A 365 3.93 13.02 -2.61
CA LEU A 365 4.13 13.77 -1.36
C LEU A 365 3.53 15.18 -1.52
N GLU A 366 2.43 15.45 -0.83
CA GLU A 366 1.92 16.81 -0.60
C GLU A 366 2.49 17.34 0.72
N GLU A 367 2.98 18.58 0.72
CA GLU A 367 3.34 19.29 1.94
C GLU A 367 2.06 19.65 2.69
N LEU A 368 1.70 18.86 3.70
CA LEU A 368 0.69 19.23 4.70
C LEU A 368 1.32 20.22 5.69
N ALA A 369 1.60 21.43 5.23
CA ALA A 369 1.69 22.58 6.11
C ALA A 369 0.32 23.27 6.06
N ASP A 370 -0.47 23.11 7.13
CA ASP A 370 -1.43 24.16 7.46
C ASP A 370 -0.59 25.43 7.59
N LYS A 371 -0.64 26.31 6.57
CA LYS A 371 -0.15 27.67 6.72
C LYS A 371 -0.92 28.24 7.89
N VAL A 372 -0.25 28.34 9.05
CA VAL A 372 -0.73 29.15 10.16
C VAL A 372 -1.08 30.51 9.55
N PRO A 373 -2.31 31.01 9.67
CA PRO A 373 -2.61 32.35 9.20
C PRO A 373 -1.65 33.29 9.93
N GLU A 374 -0.71 33.86 9.19
CA GLU A 374 0.16 34.92 9.69
C GLU A 374 -0.77 36.09 10.05
N ALA A 375 -1.06 36.22 11.34
CA ALA A 375 -1.64 37.43 11.85
C ALA A 375 -0.50 38.45 11.93
N GLU A 376 -0.50 39.43 11.03
CA GLU A 376 0.25 40.66 11.24
C GLU A 376 -0.36 41.36 12.47
N VAL A 377 0.19 41.06 13.64
CA VAL A 377 -0.05 41.87 14.83
C VAL A 377 0.75 43.15 14.61
N PHE A 378 0.10 44.17 14.07
CA PHE A 378 0.60 45.53 14.18
C PHE A 378 0.65 45.86 15.67
N THR A 379 1.85 45.86 16.25
CA THR A 379 2.04 46.57 17.51
C THR A 379 1.84 48.04 17.19
N GLN A 380 0.76 48.60 17.72
CA GLN A 380 0.61 50.04 17.84
C GLN A 380 1.85 50.55 18.57
N THR A 381 2.77 51.15 17.82
CA THR A 381 3.76 52.05 18.38
C THR A 381 2.95 53.23 18.90
N ASP A 382 2.54 53.16 20.16
CA ASP A 382 2.16 54.36 20.89
C ASP A 382 3.31 55.35 20.69
N ASP A 383 2.97 56.56 20.23
CA ASP A 383 3.92 57.66 20.12
C ASP A 383 4.62 57.79 21.48
N PHE A 384 5.87 57.35 21.53
CA PHE A 384 6.71 57.55 22.69
C PHE A 384 6.83 59.06 22.84
N LEU A 385 6.10 59.64 23.79
CA LEU A 385 6.42 60.97 24.30
C LEU A 385 7.91 60.97 24.63
N ASP A 386 8.65 61.89 24.02
CA ASP A 386 10.08 62.07 24.24
C ASP A 386 10.35 62.07 25.75
N ARG A 387 10.90 60.97 26.25
CA ARG A 387 11.37 60.94 27.63
C ARG A 387 12.48 61.96 27.71
N VAL A 388 12.40 62.87 28.68
CA VAL A 388 13.51 63.76 29.03
C VAL A 388 14.78 62.91 29.11
N PRO A 389 15.86 63.31 28.41
CA PRO A 389 17.05 62.49 28.29
C PRO A 389 17.53 62.10 29.67
N SER A 390 17.75 60.80 29.87
CA SER A 390 18.33 60.28 31.11
C SER A 390 19.59 61.10 31.41
N PRO A 391 19.75 61.63 32.63
CA PRO A 391 20.93 62.42 32.97
C PRO A 391 22.18 61.61 32.66
N PHE A 392 23.18 62.24 32.03
CA PHE A 392 24.43 61.60 31.63
C PHE A 392 24.99 60.81 32.81
N PHE A 393 25.06 59.49 32.67
CA PHE A 393 25.70 58.66 33.66
C PHE A 393 27.20 58.96 33.62
N VAL A 394 27.65 59.76 34.59
CA VAL A 394 29.08 59.96 34.85
C VAL A 394 29.47 58.93 35.90
N PRO A 395 30.09 57.80 35.53
CA PRO A 395 30.58 56.84 36.51
C PRO A 395 31.54 57.56 37.47
N GLN A 396 31.37 57.35 38.77
CA GLN A 396 32.36 57.82 39.74
C GLN A 396 33.69 57.12 39.41
N LYS A 397 34.74 57.92 39.20
CA LYS A 397 36.08 57.43 38.92
C LYS A 397 36.58 56.63 40.11
N SER A 398 36.43 55.31 40.06
CA SER A 398 36.92 54.38 41.08
C SER A 398 38.35 53.94 40.77
N GLY A 399 39.23 54.90 40.53
CA GLY A 399 40.64 54.68 40.22
C GLY A 399 41.46 55.92 40.54
N ILE A 400 42.63 55.74 41.14
CA ILE A 400 43.64 56.79 41.31
C ILE A 400 44.26 57.04 39.93
N ASP A 401 44.41 58.31 39.53
CA ASP A 401 45.17 58.65 38.33
C ASP A 401 46.61 58.19 38.49
N GLN A 402 46.98 57.11 37.81
CA GLN A 402 48.35 56.93 37.38
C GLN A 402 48.50 57.64 36.04
N ALA A 403 49.49 58.52 35.93
CA ALA A 403 49.98 58.92 34.63
C ALA A 403 50.35 57.62 33.89
N THR A 404 49.76 57.38 32.72
CA THR A 404 50.24 56.38 31.79
C THR A 404 51.68 56.77 31.47
N GLN A 405 52.61 56.12 32.15
CA GLN A 405 54.02 56.27 31.91
C GLN A 405 54.29 55.47 30.64
N ILE A 406 54.14 56.12 29.48
CA ILE A 406 54.68 55.59 28.23
C ILE A 406 56.17 55.46 28.47
N GLU A 407 56.65 54.24 28.68
CA GLU A 407 58.08 54.03 28.86
C GLU A 407 58.79 54.33 27.53
N SER A 408 60.05 54.75 27.60
CA SER A 408 60.84 55.09 26.40
C SER A 408 61.04 53.83 25.53
N GLY A 409 60.13 53.62 24.58
CA GLY A 409 60.03 52.42 23.74
C GLY A 409 58.58 51.97 23.44
N GLU A 410 57.59 52.44 24.21
CA GLU A 410 56.15 52.18 24.00
C GLU A 410 55.47 53.26 23.13
N LEU A 411 56.16 53.78 22.11
CA LEU A 411 55.51 54.68 21.16
C LEU A 411 54.70 53.83 20.18
N PHE A 412 53.38 54.06 20.15
CA PHE A 412 52.47 53.47 19.17
C PHE A 412 53.03 53.67 17.75
N ASP A 413 53.43 52.58 17.12
CA ASP A 413 53.94 52.59 15.76
C ASP A 413 52.76 52.32 14.82
N PHE A 414 52.25 53.39 14.22
CA PHE A 414 51.04 53.35 13.39
C PHE A 414 51.19 52.32 12.26
N ASP A 415 52.37 52.26 11.63
CA ASP A 415 52.58 51.38 10.49
C ASP A 415 52.63 49.91 10.94
N LEU A 416 53.24 49.63 12.10
CA LEU A 416 53.32 48.26 12.63
C LEU A 416 51.99 47.75 13.21
N GLU A 417 51.23 48.61 13.88
CA GLU A 417 50.05 48.21 14.65
C GLU A 417 48.75 48.30 13.85
N VAL A 418 48.65 49.21 12.87
CA VAL A 418 47.42 49.43 12.09
C VAL A 418 47.40 48.58 10.82
N GLU A 419 48.55 48.24 10.24
CA GLU A 419 48.64 47.42 9.03
C GLU A 419 47.89 46.07 9.18
N PRO A 420 48.08 45.27 10.25
CA PRO A 420 47.33 44.02 10.43
C PRO A 420 45.81 44.23 10.58
N ILE A 421 45.40 45.35 11.19
CA ILE A 421 43.99 45.68 11.39
C ILE A 421 43.34 46.03 10.04
N LEU A 422 44.00 46.85 9.23
CA LEU A 422 43.53 47.21 7.90
C LEU A 422 43.50 45.99 6.97
N GLU A 423 44.53 45.14 7.00
CA GLU A 423 44.54 43.89 6.24
C GLU A 423 43.34 43.01 6.59
N VAL A 424 43.04 42.83 7.88
CA VAL A 424 41.90 42.02 8.31
C VAL A 424 40.57 42.63 7.88
N ILE A 425 40.38 43.94 8.02
CA ILE A 425 39.14 44.62 7.62
C ILE A 425 38.95 44.55 6.09
N VAL A 426 40.00 44.82 5.32
CA VAL A 426 39.96 44.76 3.86
C VAL A 426 39.74 43.32 3.40
N ALA A 427 40.45 42.34 3.95
CA ALA A 427 40.27 40.94 3.60
C ALA A 427 38.83 40.47 3.90
N LYS A 428 38.28 40.81 5.08
CA LYS A 428 36.92 40.41 5.44
C LYS A 428 35.83 41.07 4.62
N THR A 429 35.99 42.35 4.28
CA THR A 429 35.04 43.04 3.38
C THR A 429 35.09 42.45 1.96
N LEU A 430 36.27 42.07 1.48
CA LEU A 430 36.44 41.46 0.16
C LEU A 430 35.90 40.02 0.11
N GLU A 431 36.14 39.22 1.16
CA GLU A 431 35.54 37.89 1.32
C GLU A 431 34.01 37.97 1.36
N GLN A 432 33.45 38.94 2.09
CA GLN A 432 32.01 39.15 2.16
C GLN A 432 31.41 39.51 0.79
N ALA A 433 32.03 40.45 0.06
CA ALA A 433 31.58 40.83 -1.28
C ALA A 433 31.67 39.67 -2.28
N GLN A 434 32.67 38.79 -2.15
CA GLN A 434 32.78 37.58 -2.96
C GLN A 434 31.68 36.56 -2.65
N MET A 435 31.34 36.38 -1.37
CA MET A 435 30.24 35.50 -0.96
C MET A 435 28.91 36.01 -1.50
N GLU A 436 28.60 37.29 -1.35
CA GLU A 436 27.37 37.90 -1.88
C GLU A 436 27.24 37.72 -3.41
N LEU A 437 28.33 37.93 -4.16
CA LEU A 437 28.34 37.73 -5.61
C LEU A 437 28.16 36.24 -6.00
N MET A 438 28.70 35.31 -5.22
CA MET A 438 28.48 33.87 -5.46
C MET A 438 27.03 33.49 -5.21
N GLU A 439 26.43 33.98 -4.12
CA GLU A 439 25.02 33.76 -3.80
C GLU A 439 24.09 34.31 -4.88
N GLU A 440 24.33 35.52 -5.41
CA GLU A 440 23.52 36.08 -6.50
C GLU A 440 23.59 35.23 -7.78
N LYS A 441 24.77 34.69 -8.10
CA LYS A 441 24.96 33.80 -9.26
C LYS A 441 24.24 32.47 -9.06
N GLU A 442 24.33 31.88 -7.89
CA GLU A 442 23.62 30.65 -7.54
C GLU A 442 22.11 30.85 -7.57
N LEU A 443 21.60 31.93 -6.98
CA LEU A 443 20.17 32.29 -7.04
C LEU A 443 19.68 32.44 -8.48
N THR A 444 20.47 33.05 -9.35
CA THR A 444 20.12 33.20 -10.77
C THR A 444 20.08 31.85 -11.49
N LEU A 445 21.00 30.94 -11.16
CA LEU A 445 21.03 29.59 -11.72
C LEU A 445 19.82 28.77 -11.24
N LEU A 446 19.49 28.86 -9.95
CA LEU A 446 18.34 28.19 -9.35
C LEU A 446 17.03 28.66 -9.99
N LYS A 447 16.85 29.97 -10.19
CA LYS A 447 15.66 30.52 -10.88
C LYS A 447 15.52 29.98 -12.30
N LYS A 448 16.61 29.94 -13.07
CA LYS A 448 16.59 29.35 -14.43
C LYS A 448 16.22 27.87 -14.41
N HIS A 449 16.76 27.12 -13.45
CA HIS A 449 16.45 25.70 -13.32
C HIS A 449 14.98 25.47 -12.94
N GLN A 450 14.45 26.30 -12.04
CA GLN A 450 13.04 26.28 -11.66
C GLN A 450 12.12 26.56 -12.86
N GLU A 451 12.41 27.59 -13.65
CA GLU A 451 11.64 27.91 -14.86
C GLU A 451 11.66 26.76 -15.89
N GLU A 452 12.82 26.12 -16.09
CA GLU A 452 12.93 24.95 -16.97
C GLU A 452 12.13 23.75 -16.44
N TYR A 453 12.17 23.53 -15.12
CA TYR A 453 11.42 22.46 -14.48
C TYR A 453 9.91 22.69 -14.57
N GLU A 454 9.43 23.89 -14.27
CA GLU A 454 8.02 24.27 -14.40
C GLU A 454 7.54 24.11 -15.85
N ARG A 455 8.38 24.49 -16.83
CA ARG A 455 8.06 24.31 -18.24
C ARG A 455 7.92 22.85 -18.63
N LYS A 456 8.83 21.97 -18.18
CA LYS A 456 8.75 20.52 -18.43
C LYS A 456 7.53 19.89 -17.76
N ARG A 457 7.32 20.21 -16.48
CA ARG A 457 6.17 19.74 -15.70
C ARG A 457 4.84 20.14 -16.35
N ASN A 458 4.71 21.37 -16.83
CA ASN A 458 3.50 21.83 -17.51
C ASN A 458 3.25 21.09 -18.84
N ILE A 459 4.31 20.71 -19.56
CA ILE A 459 4.20 19.89 -20.79
C ILE A 459 3.74 18.47 -20.44
N GLU A 460 4.34 17.85 -19.42
CA GLU A 460 4.01 16.49 -18.96
C GLU A 460 2.56 16.40 -18.45
N ILE A 461 2.12 17.36 -17.63
CA ILE A 461 0.74 17.41 -17.13
C ILE A 461 -0.25 17.48 -18.32
N ALA A 462 0.03 18.31 -19.32
CA ALA A 462 -0.82 18.43 -20.50
C ALA A 462 -0.85 17.13 -21.34
N GLU A 463 0.25 16.39 -21.39
CA GLU A 463 0.31 15.09 -22.08
C GLU A 463 -0.46 14.00 -21.32
N THR A 464 -0.29 13.92 -20.01
CA THR A 464 -1.03 13.00 -19.13
C THR A 464 -2.53 13.23 -19.22
N GLN A 465 -2.98 14.48 -19.15
CA GLN A 465 -4.40 14.81 -19.29
C GLN A 465 -4.97 14.39 -20.67
N ARG A 466 -4.17 14.49 -21.74
CA ARG A 466 -4.59 14.01 -23.07
C ARG A 466 -4.71 12.49 -23.12
N MET A 467 -3.78 11.78 -22.49
CA MET A 467 -3.77 10.32 -22.41
C MET A 467 -4.95 9.80 -21.59
N GLU A 468 -5.19 10.36 -20.41
CA GLU A 468 -6.33 10.01 -19.54
C GLU A 468 -7.66 10.27 -20.24
N ALA A 469 -7.82 11.41 -20.92
CA ALA A 469 -9.02 11.71 -21.69
C ALA A 469 -9.23 10.77 -22.89
N ALA A 470 -8.16 10.21 -23.47
CA ALA A 470 -8.25 9.20 -24.52
C ALA A 470 -8.62 7.82 -23.96
N GLU A 471 -8.10 7.46 -22.78
CA GLU A 471 -8.41 6.21 -22.11
C GLU A 471 -9.83 6.18 -21.56
N ALA A 472 -10.31 7.28 -20.97
CA ALA A 472 -11.69 7.44 -20.54
C ALA A 472 -12.68 7.22 -21.70
N ARG A 473 -12.40 7.81 -22.88
CA ARG A 473 -13.19 7.59 -24.10
C ARG A 473 -13.21 6.13 -24.54
N ARG A 474 -12.06 5.46 -24.57
CA ARG A 474 -11.99 4.02 -24.91
C ARG A 474 -12.72 3.14 -23.88
N SER A 475 -12.68 3.51 -22.60
CA SER A 475 -13.37 2.80 -21.53
C SER A 475 -14.90 2.93 -21.66
N GLU A 476 -15.39 4.14 -21.96
CA GLU A 476 -16.80 4.38 -22.25
C GLU A 476 -17.27 3.60 -23.50
N GLU A 477 -16.51 3.65 -24.60
CA GLU A 477 -16.81 2.89 -25.81
C GLU A 477 -16.88 1.37 -25.54
N LYS A 478 -15.92 0.82 -24.79
CA LYS A 478 -15.93 -0.60 -24.39
C LYS A 478 -17.14 -0.95 -23.51
N LYS A 479 -17.49 -0.08 -22.55
CA LYS A 479 -18.68 -0.28 -21.69
C LYS A 479 -19.96 -0.27 -22.50
N MET A 480 -20.11 0.63 -23.46
CA MET A 480 -21.26 0.68 -24.37
C MET A 480 -21.35 -0.57 -25.24
N GLN A 481 -20.22 -1.05 -25.77
CA GLN A 481 -20.18 -2.27 -26.57
C GLN A 481 -20.59 -3.51 -25.76
N GLN A 482 -20.04 -3.69 -24.55
CA GLN A 482 -20.43 -4.80 -23.67
C GLN A 482 -21.90 -4.73 -23.26
N ALA A 483 -22.44 -3.54 -23.02
CA ALA A 483 -23.86 -3.37 -22.73
C ALA A 483 -24.74 -3.78 -23.92
N ALA A 484 -24.35 -3.40 -25.15
CA ALA A 484 -25.05 -3.78 -26.37
C ALA A 484 -25.03 -5.31 -26.59
N GLU A 485 -23.89 -5.96 -26.38
CA GLU A 485 -23.77 -7.42 -26.47
C GLU A 485 -24.66 -8.16 -25.46
N LYS A 486 -24.71 -7.69 -24.21
CA LYS A 486 -25.59 -8.26 -23.17
C LYS A 486 -27.07 -8.12 -23.54
N ILE A 487 -27.47 -6.97 -24.09
CA ILE A 487 -28.85 -6.75 -24.55
C ILE A 487 -29.19 -7.68 -25.71
N ALA A 488 -28.27 -7.83 -26.68
CA ALA A 488 -28.45 -8.73 -27.82
C ALA A 488 -28.57 -10.20 -27.39
N ALA A 489 -27.70 -10.67 -26.48
CA ALA A 489 -27.74 -12.02 -25.94
C ALA A 489 -29.08 -12.29 -25.22
N ARG A 490 -29.55 -11.34 -24.40
CA ARG A 490 -30.84 -11.47 -23.70
C ARG A 490 -32.02 -11.54 -24.67
N ALA A 491 -32.02 -10.73 -25.73
CA ALA A 491 -33.03 -10.78 -26.77
C ALA A 491 -33.02 -12.14 -27.51
N PHE A 492 -31.83 -12.63 -27.85
CA PHE A 492 -31.64 -13.92 -28.49
C PHE A 492 -32.17 -15.07 -27.61
N SER A 493 -31.74 -15.17 -26.35
CA SER A 493 -32.19 -16.21 -25.42
C SER A 493 -33.71 -16.20 -25.25
N LYS A 494 -34.33 -15.02 -25.13
CA LYS A 494 -35.79 -14.91 -25.02
C LYS A 494 -36.49 -15.43 -26.27
N SER A 495 -36.00 -15.10 -27.46
CA SER A 495 -36.58 -15.57 -28.72
C SER A 495 -36.42 -17.09 -28.91
N TYR A 496 -35.28 -17.65 -28.49
CA TYR A 496 -34.97 -19.06 -28.63
C TYR A 496 -35.81 -19.92 -27.66
N LEU A 497 -35.85 -19.54 -26.38
CA LEU A 497 -36.63 -20.24 -25.37
C LEU A 497 -38.14 -20.20 -25.65
N HIS A 498 -38.63 -19.09 -26.21
CA HIS A 498 -40.05 -18.97 -26.59
C HIS A 498 -40.46 -20.01 -27.65
N LYS A 499 -39.57 -20.36 -28.59
CA LYS A 499 -39.84 -21.37 -29.62
C LYS A 499 -39.67 -22.81 -29.13
N LEU A 500 -38.88 -23.02 -28.08
CA LEU A 500 -38.60 -24.36 -27.56
C LEU A 500 -39.85 -25.02 -26.97
N MET A 501 -40.64 -24.27 -26.20
CA MET A 501 -41.82 -24.79 -25.50
C MET A 501 -42.88 -25.38 -26.47
N PRO A 502 -43.38 -24.65 -27.49
CA PRO A 502 -44.32 -25.22 -28.45
C PRO A 502 -43.77 -26.44 -29.19
N THR A 503 -42.49 -26.41 -29.54
CA THR A 503 -41.83 -27.50 -30.28
C THR A 503 -41.75 -28.77 -29.44
N VAL A 504 -41.40 -28.64 -28.15
CA VAL A 504 -41.34 -29.78 -27.22
C VAL A 504 -42.73 -30.34 -26.96
N PHE A 505 -43.74 -29.50 -26.69
CA PHE A 505 -45.11 -29.97 -26.47
C PHE A 505 -45.69 -30.67 -27.71
N THR A 506 -45.47 -30.10 -28.90
CA THR A 506 -45.92 -30.72 -30.15
C THR A 506 -45.20 -32.06 -30.39
N SER A 507 -43.89 -32.13 -30.11
CA SER A 507 -43.14 -33.38 -30.22
C SER A 507 -43.63 -34.45 -29.24
N LEU A 508 -43.88 -34.08 -27.98
CA LEU A 508 -44.40 -34.98 -26.95
C LEU A 508 -45.81 -35.48 -27.29
N GLN A 509 -46.66 -34.63 -27.86
CA GLN A 509 -47.99 -35.00 -28.35
C GLN A 509 -47.90 -35.98 -29.53
N ASN A 510 -47.03 -35.70 -30.51
CA ASN A 510 -46.85 -36.57 -31.68
C ASN A 510 -46.24 -37.93 -31.35
N HIS A 511 -45.36 -38.01 -30.35
CA HIS A 511 -44.76 -39.26 -29.89
C HIS A 511 -45.63 -40.01 -28.87
N GLY A 512 -46.85 -39.51 -28.59
CA GLY A 512 -47.83 -40.22 -27.76
C GLY A 512 -47.58 -40.15 -26.26
N PHE A 513 -46.70 -39.26 -25.78
CA PHE A 513 -46.47 -39.05 -24.34
C PHE A 513 -47.59 -38.24 -23.67
N ILE A 514 -48.35 -37.46 -24.45
CA ILE A 514 -49.57 -36.77 -24.00
C ILE A 514 -50.76 -37.63 -24.46
N TYR A 515 -51.29 -38.43 -23.54
CA TYR A 515 -52.29 -39.47 -23.80
C TYR A 515 -53.67 -39.03 -23.29
N ASP A 516 -54.63 -38.78 -24.20
CA ASP A 516 -56.04 -38.63 -23.87
C ASP A 516 -56.81 -39.92 -24.25
N PRO A 517 -57.17 -40.77 -23.27
CA PRO A 517 -57.88 -42.02 -23.51
C PRO A 517 -59.26 -41.82 -24.13
N ILE A 518 -59.94 -40.70 -23.83
CA ILE A 518 -61.31 -40.43 -24.30
C ILE A 518 -61.28 -40.10 -25.80
N GLU A 519 -60.34 -39.24 -26.22
CA GLU A 519 -60.24 -38.83 -27.62
C GLU A 519 -59.94 -40.02 -28.55
N GLN A 520 -59.07 -40.94 -28.13
CA GLN A 520 -58.77 -42.16 -28.89
C GLN A 520 -59.97 -43.12 -28.94
N GLN A 521 -60.74 -43.24 -27.84
CA GLN A 521 -61.92 -44.07 -27.82
C GLN A 521 -63.01 -43.53 -28.75
N VAL A 522 -63.19 -42.20 -28.78
CA VAL A 522 -64.11 -41.55 -29.72
C VAL A 522 -63.65 -41.77 -31.17
N LYS A 523 -62.35 -41.61 -31.46
CA LYS A 523 -61.81 -41.77 -32.82
C LYS A 523 -61.86 -43.21 -33.33
N ASN A 524 -61.54 -44.19 -32.49
CA ASN A 524 -61.37 -45.57 -32.93
C ASN A 524 -62.62 -46.44 -32.74
N GLN A 525 -63.54 -46.07 -31.84
CA GLN A 525 -64.76 -46.85 -31.60
C GLN A 525 -66.01 -46.09 -32.03
N PHE A 526 -66.19 -44.86 -31.55
CA PHE A 526 -67.45 -44.13 -31.76
C PHE A 526 -67.63 -43.61 -33.18
N LEU A 527 -66.60 -42.97 -33.77
CA LEU A 527 -66.69 -42.43 -35.12
C LEU A 527 -66.93 -43.51 -36.19
N PRO A 528 -66.19 -44.64 -36.20
CA PRO A 528 -66.48 -45.74 -37.13
C PRO A 528 -67.90 -46.27 -36.97
N TRP A 529 -68.34 -46.54 -35.75
CA TRP A 529 -69.70 -46.98 -35.45
C TRP A 529 -70.74 -46.00 -35.99
N LEU A 530 -70.57 -44.69 -35.75
CA LEU A 530 -71.50 -43.67 -36.23
C LEU A 530 -71.53 -43.62 -37.76
N THR A 531 -70.36 -43.63 -38.41
CA THR A 531 -70.28 -43.58 -39.88
C THR A 531 -70.90 -44.80 -40.54
N GLU A 532 -70.78 -45.98 -39.92
CA GLU A 532 -71.36 -47.22 -40.45
C GLU A 532 -72.89 -47.21 -40.32
N ASN A 533 -73.43 -46.80 -39.17
CA ASN A 533 -74.88 -46.66 -39.00
C ASN A 533 -75.50 -45.62 -39.95
N VAL A 534 -74.85 -44.46 -40.12
CA VAL A 534 -75.32 -43.43 -41.05
C VAL A 534 -75.28 -43.93 -42.49
N LYS A 535 -74.24 -44.69 -42.86
CA LYS A 535 -74.13 -45.29 -44.19
C LYS A 535 -75.25 -46.29 -44.45
N GLU A 536 -75.55 -47.17 -43.50
CA GLU A 536 -76.67 -48.12 -43.64
C GLU A 536 -78.02 -47.43 -43.85
N GLU A 537 -78.27 -46.32 -43.15
CA GLU A 537 -79.51 -45.56 -43.27
C GLU A 537 -79.62 -44.87 -44.64
N ILE A 538 -78.54 -44.27 -45.13
CA ILE A 538 -78.48 -43.66 -46.46
C ILE A 538 -78.68 -44.72 -47.55
N ASP A 539 -78.06 -45.89 -47.40
CA ASP A 539 -78.22 -46.99 -48.35
C ASP A 539 -79.67 -47.52 -48.36
N ARG A 540 -80.34 -47.59 -47.20
CA ARG A 540 -81.78 -47.91 -47.12
C ARG A 540 -82.67 -46.89 -47.84
N GLU A 541 -82.44 -45.59 -47.61
CA GLU A 541 -83.20 -44.53 -48.31
C GLU A 541 -82.99 -44.60 -49.83
N ARG A 542 -81.74 -44.82 -50.27
CA ARG A 542 -81.40 -44.88 -51.68
C ARG A 542 -82.08 -46.06 -52.36
N LEU A 543 -82.09 -47.22 -51.72
CA LEU A 543 -82.74 -48.43 -52.22
C LEU A 543 -84.26 -48.24 -52.29
N SER A 544 -84.85 -47.60 -51.27
CA SER A 544 -86.28 -47.25 -51.24
C SER A 544 -86.66 -46.31 -52.39
N ARG A 545 -85.86 -45.27 -52.66
CA ARG A 545 -86.08 -44.36 -53.80
C ARG A 545 -85.98 -45.10 -55.14
N MET A 546 -84.99 -45.97 -55.33
CA MET A 546 -84.85 -46.76 -56.56
C MET A 546 -86.06 -47.67 -56.81
N LEU A 547 -86.60 -48.29 -55.76
CA LEU A 547 -87.81 -49.12 -55.87
C LEU A 547 -89.04 -48.28 -56.23
N ILE A 548 -89.20 -47.10 -55.63
CA ILE A 548 -90.30 -46.17 -55.96
C ILE A 548 -90.20 -45.71 -57.41
N ASP A 549 -89.00 -45.33 -57.86
CA ASP A 549 -88.77 -44.91 -59.24
C ASP A 549 -89.10 -46.03 -60.23
N ASP A 550 -88.73 -47.29 -59.93
CA ASP A 550 -89.06 -48.43 -60.79
C ASP A 550 -90.57 -48.71 -60.83
N ILE A 551 -91.27 -48.66 -59.68
CA ILE A 551 -92.73 -48.80 -59.61
C ILE A 551 -93.43 -47.71 -60.42
N ILE A 552 -93.01 -46.45 -60.26
CA ILE A 552 -93.55 -45.33 -61.04
C ILE A 552 -93.31 -45.57 -62.53
N ARG A 553 -92.10 -45.99 -62.91
CA ARG A 553 -91.74 -46.26 -64.31
C ARG A 553 -92.60 -47.38 -64.90
N GLN A 554 -92.77 -48.49 -64.19
CA GLN A 554 -93.63 -49.60 -64.61
C GLN A 554 -95.09 -49.14 -64.79
N SER A 555 -95.63 -48.36 -63.84
CA SER A 555 -96.99 -47.83 -63.91
C SER A 555 -97.20 -46.86 -65.11
N VAL A 556 -96.22 -45.99 -65.38
CA VAL A 556 -96.25 -45.09 -66.54
C VAL A 556 -96.20 -45.88 -67.85
N VAL A 557 -95.33 -46.90 -67.95
CA VAL A 557 -95.24 -47.77 -69.14
C VAL A 557 -96.54 -48.56 -69.35
N GLU A 558 -97.14 -49.11 -68.29
CA GLU A 558 -98.45 -49.78 -68.39
C GLU A 558 -99.55 -48.84 -68.87
N ASN A 559 -99.60 -47.60 -68.36
CA ASN A 559 -100.60 -46.61 -68.78
C ASN A 559 -100.39 -46.16 -70.24
N LEU A 560 -99.15 -45.94 -70.67
CA LEU A 560 -98.83 -45.65 -72.08
C LEU A 560 -99.24 -46.81 -73.00
N ASN A 561 -98.99 -48.05 -72.59
CA ASN A 561 -99.41 -49.23 -73.34
C ASN A 561 -100.94 -49.41 -73.38
N LYS A 562 -101.67 -48.98 -72.35
CA LYS A 562 -103.15 -48.93 -72.36
C LYS A 562 -103.70 -47.82 -73.27
N GLN A 563 -103.02 -46.68 -73.36
CA GLN A 563 -103.40 -45.59 -74.27
C GLN A 563 -103.13 -45.94 -75.74
N ASN A 564 -102.04 -46.65 -76.05
CA ASN A 564 -101.73 -47.10 -77.42
C ASN A 564 -102.61 -48.27 -77.93
N LYS A 565 -103.46 -48.85 -77.07
CA LYS A 565 -104.43 -49.91 -77.42
C LYS A 565 -105.89 -49.42 -77.54
N ARG A 566 -106.14 -48.13 -77.29
CA ARG A 566 -107.41 -47.44 -77.59
C ARG A 566 -107.23 -46.59 -78.84
#